data_AF-A0A1B8EGC8-F1
#
_entry.id   AF-A0A1B8EGC8-F1
#
_cell.length_a   1.000
_cell.length_b   1.000
_cell.length_c   1.000
_cell.angle_alpha   90.00
_cell.angle_beta   90.00
_cell.angle_gamma   90.00
#
_symmetry.space_group_name_H-M   'P 1'
#
loop_
_entity.id
_entity.type
_entity.pdbx_description
1 polymer ?
#
loop_
_entity_poly.entity_id
_entity_poly.type
_entity_poly.pdbx_seq_one_letter_code
_entity_poly.pdbx_strand_id
1 'polypeptide(L)'
;MEHLPPVTNPYDPIFVPYIGDRVYDGLGFAGYPARRGFDIDGLLKGDFKEASPDQVASFLQTWLYFGMMHEILGATVKTADFVRTDEYGKKWLTTNKLPGILHTVRLAVDREKTLPEYTPEYVERRNNGIAKCLRLALDTWEGFSALKEHYSVPNPMSPEVSLAIQILGITLQVGSTEICGGAPGEASYRDVPWEHVRHFRLTHNASIVERMVSQGWCPAMIEHIRSQFNVAGLYYASLLGPPRRTLDHGNCSMDVKYCRAMTGLQVGKATHVVGGCQCELVSVDKFKLADIIRENKIPVLRFSKQNGKPTLEVVSSTSEPGLEYTAMSHVWSDGWGNPEKNSLRLCRIEKIVGMISASYTIPDFHVEPPQGKHYRATKHDDRVFFWMDTLCVPREPADIYEKAIISMRDVYKQAERVLVFDSELMASTVNASYEELNMRIHSSWWIRRLWTIQEAVLAKRLVFQFADGAYLYTSGSLSWQARRQDLDLNYFNSIGWDCVLGFDTYDIFKGIR
;
A
#
# COMPACT_ATOMS: atom_id res chain seq x y z
N MET A 1 0.38 18.01 3.19
CA MET A 1 -0.03 17.23 2.00
C MET A 1 -1.32 16.49 2.31
N GLU A 2 -2.34 17.25 2.64
CA GLU A 2 -3.65 16.84 3.15
C GLU A 2 -4.63 16.41 2.05
N HIS A 3 -4.24 16.59 0.78
CA HIS A 3 -4.99 16.07 -0.37
C HIS A 3 -4.77 14.58 -0.58
N LEU A 4 -3.78 13.99 0.12
CA LEU A 4 -3.57 12.55 0.17
C LEU A 4 -4.52 11.94 1.21
N PRO A 5 -4.87 10.66 1.09
CA PRO A 5 -5.65 9.95 2.09
C PRO A 5 -5.05 10.13 3.49
N PRO A 6 -5.89 10.32 4.54
CA PRO A 6 -5.39 10.47 5.89
C PRO A 6 -4.85 9.14 6.43
N VAL A 7 -3.96 9.25 7.43
CA VAL A 7 -3.55 8.13 8.29
C VAL A 7 -4.17 8.36 9.66
N THR A 8 -4.76 7.32 10.24
CA THR A 8 -5.51 7.36 11.51
C THR A 8 -4.67 7.90 12.67
N ASN A 9 -3.42 7.45 12.78
CA ASN A 9 -2.47 7.93 13.78
C ASN A 9 -1.07 8.06 13.16
N PRO A 10 -0.73 9.24 12.59
CA PRO A 10 0.52 9.41 11.88
C PRO A 10 1.70 9.49 12.85
N TYR A 11 2.74 8.69 12.59
CA TYR A 11 3.91 8.54 13.47
C TYR A 11 4.75 9.81 13.58
N ASP A 12 5.12 10.39 12.44
CA ASP A 12 5.93 11.61 12.35
C ASP A 12 5.49 12.37 11.09
N PRO A 13 4.51 13.29 11.18
CA PRO A 13 4.02 14.07 10.04
C PRO A 13 5.05 15.07 9.52
N ILE A 14 5.13 15.23 8.20
CA ILE A 14 5.99 16.24 7.57
C ILE A 14 5.26 17.58 7.44
N PHE A 15 5.85 18.63 8.03
CA PHE A 15 5.38 20.00 7.90
C PHE A 15 6.26 20.77 6.93
N VAL A 16 5.67 21.26 5.83
CA VAL A 16 6.42 21.93 4.76
C VAL A 16 6.36 23.44 4.97
N PRO A 17 7.50 24.11 5.21
CA PRO A 17 7.50 25.55 5.43
C PRO A 17 7.13 26.31 4.15
N TYR A 18 6.36 27.39 4.29
CA TYR A 18 6.22 28.37 3.22
C TYR A 18 7.39 29.36 3.31
N ILE A 19 8.26 29.32 2.31
CA ILE A 19 9.48 30.14 2.21
C ILE A 19 9.45 31.13 1.04
N GLY A 20 8.35 31.16 0.28
CA GLY A 20 8.18 32.10 -0.83
C GLY A 20 8.13 33.56 -0.36
N ASP A 21 8.90 34.41 -1.03
CA ASP A 21 8.94 35.86 -0.80
C ASP A 21 7.98 36.64 -1.72
N ARG A 22 7.44 35.98 -2.76
CA ARG A 22 6.60 36.60 -3.79
C ARG A 22 5.48 35.69 -4.27
N VAL A 23 4.53 36.30 -4.96
CA VAL A 23 3.47 35.62 -5.71
C VAL A 23 3.97 35.32 -7.12
N TYR A 24 3.58 34.17 -7.66
CA TYR A 24 3.82 33.83 -9.05
C TYR A 24 3.12 34.83 -10.00
N ASP A 25 3.79 35.27 -11.06
CA ASP A 25 3.31 36.39 -11.88
C ASP A 25 2.28 36.01 -12.94
N GLY A 26 2.09 34.71 -13.21
CA GLY A 26 1.13 34.21 -14.20
C GLY A 26 1.53 34.49 -15.66
N LEU A 27 2.76 34.93 -15.92
CA LEU A 27 3.24 35.31 -17.27
C LEU A 27 3.96 34.15 -18.00
N GLY A 28 3.56 32.91 -17.71
CA GLY A 28 4.08 31.69 -18.32
C GLY A 28 5.24 31.04 -17.58
N PHE A 29 5.19 29.71 -17.49
CA PHE A 29 6.08 28.89 -16.66
C PHE A 29 7.55 28.99 -17.02
N ALA A 30 7.90 28.81 -18.30
CA ALA A 30 9.29 28.70 -18.75
C ALA A 30 10.08 30.01 -18.67
N GLY A 31 9.40 31.15 -18.80
CA GLY A 31 10.03 32.48 -18.74
C GLY A 31 10.22 33.02 -17.33
N TYR A 32 9.61 32.39 -16.32
CA TYR A 32 9.66 32.88 -14.93
C TYR A 32 11.08 33.05 -14.38
N PRO A 33 12.02 32.10 -14.57
CA PRO A 33 13.39 32.27 -14.08
C PRO A 33 14.07 33.54 -14.58
N ALA A 34 14.02 33.79 -15.89
CA ALA A 34 14.63 34.97 -16.51
C ALA A 34 14.02 36.27 -15.97
N ARG A 35 12.68 36.31 -15.77
CA ARG A 35 12.00 37.46 -15.16
C ARG A 35 12.39 37.69 -13.70
N ARG A 36 12.85 36.63 -13.02
CA ARG A 36 13.39 36.70 -11.66
C ARG A 36 14.91 36.93 -11.63
N GLY A 37 15.56 37.08 -12.78
CA GLY A 37 17.00 37.29 -12.90
C GLY A 37 17.83 36.01 -12.73
N PHE A 38 17.21 34.83 -12.77
CA PHE A 38 17.87 33.55 -12.62
C PHE A 38 18.19 32.91 -13.97
N ASP A 39 19.41 32.39 -14.06
CA ASP A 39 19.91 31.58 -15.17
C ASP A 39 19.84 30.11 -14.77
N ILE A 40 18.86 29.38 -15.32
CA ILE A 40 18.59 27.99 -14.92
C ILE A 40 19.78 27.09 -15.21
N ASP A 41 20.46 27.26 -16.35
CA ASP A 41 21.58 26.41 -16.72
C ASP A 41 22.77 26.59 -15.77
N GLY A 42 22.96 27.81 -15.25
CA GLY A 42 23.92 28.09 -14.18
C GLY A 42 23.50 27.49 -12.84
N LEU A 43 22.23 27.71 -12.44
CA LEU A 43 21.70 27.19 -11.17
C LEU A 43 21.78 25.66 -11.08
N LEU A 44 21.49 24.95 -12.18
CA LEU A 44 21.57 23.48 -12.25
C LEU A 44 23.01 22.95 -12.22
N LYS A 45 24.02 23.82 -12.33
CA LYS A 45 25.44 23.52 -12.12
C LYS A 45 25.96 24.00 -10.75
N GLY A 46 25.07 24.52 -9.91
CA GLY A 46 25.41 25.07 -8.60
C GLY A 46 25.96 26.50 -8.63
N ASP A 47 25.86 27.21 -9.76
CA ASP A 47 26.21 28.63 -9.84
C ASP A 47 25.03 29.50 -9.41
N PHE A 48 25.01 29.91 -8.14
CA PHE A 48 23.99 30.78 -7.58
C PHE A 48 24.29 32.27 -7.78
N LYS A 49 25.42 32.62 -8.40
CA LYS A 49 25.89 34.01 -8.56
C LYS A 49 25.87 34.76 -7.22
N GLU A 50 25.15 35.87 -7.15
CA GLU A 50 25.01 36.71 -5.94
C GLU A 50 23.83 36.28 -5.04
N ALA A 51 23.02 35.29 -5.46
CA ALA A 51 21.87 34.83 -4.69
C ALA A 51 22.30 33.86 -3.59
N SER A 52 21.77 34.06 -2.38
CA SER A 52 21.89 33.09 -1.30
C SER A 52 21.07 31.81 -1.59
N PRO A 53 21.44 30.67 -0.99
CA PRO A 53 20.65 29.43 -1.09
C PRO A 53 19.19 29.63 -0.70
N ASP A 54 18.90 30.43 0.32
CA ASP A 54 17.53 30.72 0.76
C ASP A 54 16.72 31.51 -0.29
N GLN A 55 17.36 32.45 -0.99
CA GLN A 55 16.73 33.18 -2.09
C GLN A 55 16.41 32.25 -3.27
N VAL A 56 17.34 31.33 -3.60
CA VAL A 56 17.11 30.31 -4.62
C VAL A 56 15.99 29.36 -4.20
N ALA A 57 15.95 28.92 -2.94
CA ALA A 57 14.90 28.05 -2.41
C ALA A 57 13.52 28.71 -2.43
N SER A 58 13.41 29.98 -2.03
CA SER A 58 12.19 30.79 -2.14
C SER A 58 11.70 30.88 -3.59
N PHE A 59 12.62 31.16 -4.52
CA PHE A 59 12.34 31.21 -5.95
C PHE A 59 11.82 29.87 -6.48
N LEU A 60 12.50 28.77 -6.14
CA LEU A 60 12.12 27.43 -6.58
C LEU A 60 10.77 27.00 -6.01
N GLN A 61 10.48 27.29 -4.73
CA GLN A 61 9.15 27.00 -4.18
C GLN A 61 8.08 27.82 -4.90
N THR A 62 8.30 29.10 -5.15
CA THR A 62 7.33 29.95 -5.86
C THR A 62 7.08 29.43 -7.28
N TRP A 63 8.14 29.06 -7.98
CA TRP A 63 8.06 28.58 -9.36
C TRP A 63 7.50 27.16 -9.46
N LEU A 64 8.20 26.18 -8.89
CA LEU A 64 7.92 24.75 -9.07
C LEU A 64 6.71 24.28 -8.26
N TYR A 65 6.31 24.98 -7.19
CA TYR A 65 5.09 24.64 -6.44
C TYR A 65 3.89 25.44 -6.96
N PHE A 66 3.91 26.77 -6.81
CA PHE A 66 2.76 27.61 -7.14
C PHE A 66 2.62 27.86 -8.64
N GLY A 67 3.72 28.13 -9.34
CA GLY A 67 3.71 28.30 -10.79
C GLY A 67 3.25 27.05 -11.52
N MET A 68 3.74 25.87 -11.13
CA MET A 68 3.31 24.60 -11.71
C MET A 68 1.80 24.36 -11.52
N MET A 69 1.30 24.61 -10.31
CA MET A 69 -0.15 24.55 -10.04
C MET A 69 -0.94 25.53 -10.90
N HIS A 70 -0.51 26.79 -10.98
CA HIS A 70 -1.19 27.83 -11.76
C HIS A 70 -1.29 27.47 -13.25
N GLU A 71 -0.19 26.98 -13.82
CA GLU A 71 -0.09 26.72 -15.26
C GLU A 71 -0.84 25.44 -15.67
N ILE A 72 -0.81 24.39 -14.84
CA ILE A 72 -1.51 23.14 -15.14
C ILE A 72 -3.01 23.26 -14.89
N LEU A 73 -3.42 23.93 -13.82
CA LEU A 73 -4.84 24.06 -13.47
C LEU A 73 -5.58 25.09 -14.33
N GLY A 74 -4.85 25.97 -15.03
CA GLY A 74 -5.44 27.03 -15.86
C GLY A 74 -6.31 28.03 -15.08
N ALA A 75 -6.19 28.03 -13.75
CA ALA A 75 -6.98 28.84 -12.83
C ALA A 75 -6.05 29.71 -11.98
N THR A 76 -6.54 30.88 -11.56
CA THR A 76 -5.78 31.76 -10.66
C THR A 76 -5.63 31.11 -9.28
N VAL A 77 -4.50 30.46 -9.07
CA VAL A 77 -4.10 29.87 -7.79
C VAL A 77 -3.68 30.98 -6.84
N LYS A 78 -4.53 31.30 -5.86
CA LYS A 78 -4.18 32.28 -4.83
C LYS A 78 -3.25 31.63 -3.82
N THR A 79 -2.05 32.19 -3.63
CA THR A 79 -1.08 31.68 -2.65
C THR A 79 -1.69 31.48 -1.25
N ALA A 80 -2.58 32.39 -0.82
CA ALA A 80 -3.26 32.32 0.47
C ALA A 80 -4.16 31.07 0.65
N ASP A 81 -4.62 30.44 -0.45
CA ASP A 81 -5.41 29.21 -0.38
C ASP A 81 -4.56 27.98 0.00
N PHE A 82 -3.24 28.08 -0.12
CA PHE A 82 -2.27 27.00 0.08
C PHE A 82 -1.24 27.32 1.15
N VAL A 83 -1.45 28.39 1.93
CA VAL A 83 -0.59 28.77 3.04
C VAL A 83 -1.44 28.93 4.29
N ARG A 84 -1.08 28.17 5.34
CA ARG A 84 -1.66 28.31 6.68
C ARG A 84 -0.64 28.93 7.64
N THR A 85 -1.13 29.66 8.63
CA THR A 85 -0.31 30.24 9.69
C THR A 85 -0.62 29.53 11.00
N ASP A 86 0.39 29.13 11.76
CA ASP A 86 0.20 28.54 13.09
C ASP A 86 0.04 29.61 14.19
N GLU A 87 -0.15 29.16 15.43
CA GLU A 87 -0.33 30.03 16.60
C GLU A 87 0.88 30.93 16.90
N TYR A 88 2.06 30.60 16.36
CA TYR A 88 3.30 31.38 16.52
C TYR A 88 3.59 32.29 15.32
N GLY A 89 2.68 32.38 14.36
CA GLY A 89 2.87 33.20 13.16
C GLY A 89 3.74 32.57 12.08
N LYS A 90 4.15 31.30 12.22
CA LYS A 90 4.94 30.60 11.20
C LYS A 90 4.02 30.08 10.09
N LYS A 91 4.48 30.21 8.84
CA LYS A 91 3.73 29.87 7.64
C LYS A 91 4.11 28.48 7.12
N TRP A 92 3.10 27.71 6.76
CA TRP A 92 3.22 26.33 6.30
C TRP A 92 2.40 26.14 5.03
N LEU A 93 2.90 25.32 4.10
CA LEU A 93 2.10 24.89 2.96
C LEU A 93 0.94 23.98 3.42
N THR A 94 -0.20 24.12 2.76
CA THR A 94 -1.35 23.23 2.93
C THR A 94 -1.97 22.93 1.57
N THR A 95 -2.52 21.73 1.41
CA THR A 95 -3.23 21.33 0.19
C THR A 95 -4.71 21.07 0.42
N ASN A 96 -5.29 21.52 1.54
CA ASN A 96 -6.70 21.28 1.88
C ASN A 96 -7.68 21.71 0.79
N LYS A 97 -7.37 22.78 0.05
CA LYS A 97 -8.23 23.30 -1.04
C LYS A 97 -7.97 22.66 -2.40
N LEU A 98 -6.88 21.89 -2.55
CA LEU A 98 -6.50 21.31 -3.84
C LEU A 98 -7.59 20.39 -4.42
N PRO A 99 -8.22 19.49 -3.65
CA PRO A 99 -9.28 18.63 -4.18
C PRO A 99 -10.45 19.40 -4.78
N GLY A 100 -10.93 20.45 -4.10
CA GLY A 100 -12.02 21.30 -4.59
C GLY A 100 -11.66 22.12 -5.83
N ILE A 101 -10.40 22.55 -5.93
CA ILE A 101 -9.90 23.23 -7.13
C ILE A 101 -9.85 22.27 -8.31
N LEU A 102 -9.32 21.06 -8.14
CA LEU A 102 -9.30 20.04 -9.20
C LEU A 102 -10.72 19.68 -9.66
N HIS A 103 -11.69 19.63 -8.73
CA HIS A 103 -13.10 19.46 -9.09
C HIS A 103 -13.63 20.60 -9.97
N THR A 104 -13.30 21.85 -9.62
CA THR A 104 -13.71 23.02 -10.39
C THR A 104 -13.09 23.01 -11.79
N VAL A 105 -11.81 22.63 -11.90
CA VAL A 105 -11.11 22.47 -13.19
C VAL A 105 -11.78 21.38 -14.03
N ARG A 106 -12.16 20.25 -13.43
CA ARG A 106 -12.90 19.19 -14.14
C ARG A 106 -14.21 19.70 -14.72
N LEU A 107 -15.00 20.43 -13.93
CA LEU A 107 -16.27 21.02 -14.41
C LEU A 107 -16.06 22.06 -15.51
N ALA A 108 -14.94 22.78 -15.51
CA ALA A 108 -14.57 23.71 -16.58
C ALA A 108 -14.24 22.94 -17.86
N VAL A 109 -13.37 21.93 -17.78
CA VAL A 109 -12.97 21.08 -18.91
C VAL A 109 -14.16 20.30 -19.48
N ASP A 110 -15.06 19.79 -18.64
CA ASP A 110 -16.26 19.09 -19.11
C ASP A 110 -17.23 20.04 -19.83
N ARG A 111 -17.28 21.34 -19.45
CA ARG A 111 -17.97 22.36 -20.24
C ARG A 111 -17.26 22.66 -21.54
N GLU A 112 -15.94 22.81 -21.54
CA GLU A 112 -15.15 23.05 -22.75
C GLU A 112 -15.40 21.98 -23.79
N LYS A 113 -15.49 20.70 -23.40
CA LYS A 113 -15.82 19.58 -24.29
C LYS A 113 -17.14 19.73 -25.07
N THR A 114 -18.04 20.61 -24.62
CA THR A 114 -19.33 20.86 -25.29
C THR A 114 -19.29 22.05 -26.26
N LEU A 115 -18.19 22.80 -26.26
CA LEU A 115 -18.03 24.01 -27.07
C LEU A 115 -17.51 23.68 -28.49
N PRO A 116 -17.91 24.43 -29.52
CA PRO A 116 -17.40 24.25 -30.89
C PRO A 116 -15.88 24.39 -31.02
N GLU A 117 -15.25 25.14 -30.11
CA GLU A 117 -13.81 25.38 -30.08
C GLU A 117 -13.00 24.18 -29.56
N TYR A 118 -13.66 23.14 -29.03
CA TYR A 118 -13.01 21.91 -28.57
C TYR A 118 -12.61 21.01 -29.76
N THR A 119 -11.67 21.51 -30.56
CA THR A 119 -11.12 20.78 -31.72
C THR A 119 -9.92 19.92 -31.30
N PRO A 120 -9.54 18.91 -32.10
CA PRO A 120 -8.31 18.15 -31.87
C PRO A 120 -7.07 19.04 -31.71
N GLU A 121 -6.95 20.12 -32.49
CA GLU A 121 -5.82 21.07 -32.40
C GLU A 121 -5.85 21.89 -31.11
N TYR A 122 -7.03 22.20 -30.57
CA TYR A 122 -7.14 22.82 -29.25
C TYR A 122 -6.66 21.85 -28.15
N VAL A 123 -7.16 20.61 -28.16
CA VAL A 123 -6.79 19.58 -27.19
C VAL A 123 -5.29 19.29 -27.25
N GLU A 124 -4.73 19.15 -28.45
CA GLU A 124 -3.31 18.93 -28.67
C GLU A 124 -2.47 20.10 -28.12
N ARG A 125 -2.84 21.35 -28.42
CA ARG A 125 -2.14 22.53 -27.88
C ARG A 125 -2.18 22.60 -26.36
N ARG A 126 -3.35 22.38 -25.75
CA ARG A 126 -3.51 22.33 -24.29
C ARG A 126 -2.63 21.24 -23.69
N ASN A 127 -2.74 20.02 -24.22
CA ASN A 127 -2.02 18.86 -23.70
C ASN A 127 -0.50 19.00 -23.84
N ASN A 128 -0.03 19.59 -24.95
CA ASN A 128 1.38 19.94 -25.13
C ASN A 128 1.86 21.02 -24.16
N GLY A 129 0.99 21.97 -23.78
CA GLY A 129 1.27 22.95 -22.74
C GLY A 129 1.51 22.29 -21.37
N ILE A 130 0.60 21.40 -20.96
CA ILE A 130 0.71 20.63 -19.72
C ILE A 130 2.01 19.81 -19.72
N ALA A 131 2.29 19.08 -20.81
CA ALA A 131 3.48 18.25 -20.91
C ALA A 131 4.79 19.05 -20.84
N LYS A 132 4.85 20.23 -21.48
CA LYS A 132 6.02 21.13 -21.39
C LYS A 132 6.23 21.65 -19.98
N CYS A 133 5.16 22.04 -19.29
CA CYS A 133 5.23 22.51 -17.89
C CYS A 133 5.73 21.40 -16.96
N LEU A 134 5.11 20.22 -17.00
CA LEU A 134 5.51 19.07 -16.17
C LEU A 134 6.95 18.64 -16.44
N ARG A 135 7.37 18.58 -17.71
CA ARG A 135 8.74 18.20 -18.07
C ARG A 135 9.76 19.20 -17.55
N LEU A 136 9.53 20.50 -17.77
CA LEU A 136 10.44 21.52 -17.26
C LEU A 136 10.53 21.51 -15.73
N ALA A 137 9.39 21.31 -15.04
CA ALA A 137 9.36 21.21 -13.59
C ALA A 137 10.16 19.98 -13.11
N LEU A 138 9.97 18.84 -13.77
CA LEU A 138 10.68 17.60 -13.48
C LEU A 138 12.20 17.75 -13.69
N ASP A 139 12.62 18.18 -14.88
CA ASP A 139 14.04 18.32 -15.23
C ASP A 139 14.75 19.28 -14.26
N THR A 140 14.07 20.38 -13.90
CA THR A 140 14.58 21.33 -12.91
C THR A 140 14.71 20.66 -11.55
N TRP A 141 13.64 20.01 -11.06
CA TRP A 141 13.64 19.36 -9.76
C TRP A 141 14.68 18.23 -9.64
N GLU A 142 14.84 17.41 -10.68
CA GLU A 142 15.85 16.35 -10.76
C GLU A 142 17.25 16.96 -10.72
N GLY A 143 17.51 18.01 -11.50
CA GLY A 143 18.81 18.67 -11.53
C GLY A 143 19.21 19.26 -10.17
N PHE A 144 18.28 19.92 -9.45
CA PHE A 144 18.54 20.39 -8.08
C PHE A 144 18.73 19.25 -7.08
N SER A 145 18.01 18.14 -7.25
CA SER A 145 18.16 16.95 -6.41
C SER A 145 19.51 16.27 -6.60
N ALA A 146 20.09 16.36 -7.79
CA ALA A 146 21.40 15.78 -8.13
C ALA A 146 22.60 16.72 -7.89
N LEU A 147 22.40 17.99 -7.48
CA LEU A 147 23.48 18.97 -7.30
C LEU A 147 24.60 18.49 -6.39
N LYS A 148 24.24 17.82 -5.28
CA LYS A 148 25.22 17.34 -4.31
C LYS A 148 26.12 16.26 -4.92
N GLU A 149 25.54 15.38 -5.73
CA GLU A 149 26.25 14.27 -6.39
C GLU A 149 27.13 14.78 -7.54
N HIS A 150 26.59 15.66 -8.38
CA HIS A 150 27.28 16.10 -9.61
C HIS A 150 28.27 17.25 -9.39
N TYR A 151 28.00 18.15 -8.44
CA TYR A 151 28.74 19.40 -8.27
C TYR A 151 29.22 19.65 -6.83
N SER A 152 28.96 18.73 -5.90
CA SER A 152 29.26 18.92 -4.45
C SER A 152 28.57 20.15 -3.83
N VAL A 153 27.49 20.64 -4.46
CA VAL A 153 26.69 21.77 -3.96
C VAL A 153 25.43 21.22 -3.30
N PRO A 154 25.11 21.59 -2.05
CA PRO A 154 23.86 21.17 -1.40
C PRO A 154 22.64 21.65 -2.19
N ASN A 155 21.58 20.84 -2.22
CA ASN A 155 20.29 21.30 -2.72
C ASN A 155 19.80 22.48 -1.85
N PRO A 156 19.51 23.66 -2.43
CA PRO A 156 19.05 24.82 -1.67
C PRO A 156 17.67 24.59 -1.03
N MET A 157 16.85 23.70 -1.59
CA MET A 157 15.56 23.34 -1.01
C MET A 157 15.75 22.35 0.15
N SER A 158 15.08 22.62 1.27
CA SER A 158 14.93 21.63 2.35
C SER A 158 14.26 20.35 1.83
N PRO A 159 14.56 19.17 2.43
CA PRO A 159 13.91 17.91 2.10
C PRO A 159 12.37 17.97 2.00
N GLU A 160 11.73 18.70 2.92
CA GLU A 160 10.27 18.82 3.00
C GLU A 160 9.69 19.57 1.80
N VAL A 161 10.35 20.66 1.39
CA VAL A 161 9.94 21.45 0.21
C VAL A 161 10.16 20.65 -1.07
N SER A 162 11.32 19.98 -1.20
CA SER A 162 11.61 19.14 -2.36
C SER A 162 10.59 18.00 -2.51
N LEU A 163 10.27 17.31 -1.42
CA LEU A 163 9.24 16.26 -1.39
C LEU A 163 7.85 16.80 -1.73
N ALA A 164 7.49 17.98 -1.23
CA ALA A 164 6.19 18.60 -1.50
C ALA A 164 6.00 18.96 -2.98
N ILE A 165 7.05 19.48 -3.64
CA ILE A 165 7.04 19.76 -5.09
C ILE A 165 6.86 18.46 -5.87
N GLN A 166 7.59 17.41 -5.51
CA GLN A 166 7.52 16.11 -6.17
C GLN A 166 6.13 15.47 -6.06
N ILE A 167 5.54 15.43 -4.84
CA ILE A 167 4.20 14.88 -4.62
C ILE A 167 3.12 15.74 -5.31
N LEU A 168 3.28 17.07 -5.33
CA LEU A 168 2.40 17.94 -6.11
C LEU A 168 2.51 17.64 -7.61
N GLY A 169 3.72 17.45 -8.13
CA GLY A 169 3.96 17.08 -9.52
C GLY A 169 3.27 15.78 -9.91
N ILE A 170 3.36 14.74 -9.06
CA ILE A 170 2.61 13.48 -9.22
C ILE A 170 1.10 13.74 -9.25
N THR A 171 0.60 14.51 -8.29
CA THR A 171 -0.84 14.79 -8.16
C THR A 171 -1.39 15.53 -9.37
N LEU A 172 -0.69 16.56 -9.86
CA LEU A 172 -1.08 17.32 -11.03
C LEU A 172 -0.96 16.49 -12.32
N GLN A 173 0.05 15.62 -12.43
CA GLN A 173 0.21 14.70 -13.55
C GLN A 173 -0.97 13.71 -13.62
N VAL A 174 -1.26 13.02 -12.52
CA VAL A 174 -2.40 12.08 -12.43
C VAL A 174 -3.72 12.82 -12.67
N GLY A 175 -3.91 13.98 -12.02
CA GLY A 175 -5.10 14.81 -12.21
C GLY A 175 -5.28 15.28 -13.64
N SER A 176 -4.19 15.60 -14.34
CA SER A 176 -4.24 15.97 -15.77
C SER A 176 -4.64 14.78 -16.65
N THR A 177 -4.08 13.59 -16.41
CA THR A 177 -4.47 12.36 -17.13
C THR A 177 -5.96 12.08 -16.95
N GLU A 178 -6.44 12.20 -15.72
CA GLU A 178 -7.84 11.95 -15.36
C GLU A 178 -8.83 13.02 -15.90
N ILE A 179 -8.45 14.29 -15.87
CA ILE A 179 -9.32 15.41 -16.28
C ILE A 179 -9.29 15.62 -17.80
N CYS A 180 -8.08 15.59 -18.37
CA CYS A 180 -7.80 16.01 -19.74
C CYS A 180 -7.49 14.83 -20.69
N GLY A 181 -7.26 13.62 -20.17
CA GLY A 181 -7.01 12.41 -20.96
C GLY A 181 -8.27 11.79 -21.57
N GLY A 182 -8.06 10.88 -22.52
CA GLY A 182 -9.09 10.22 -23.31
C GLY A 182 -9.58 11.08 -24.48
N ALA A 183 -9.27 10.65 -25.71
CA ALA A 183 -10.01 11.11 -26.88
C ALA A 183 -11.43 10.50 -26.89
N PRO A 184 -12.43 11.15 -27.53
CA PRO A 184 -13.74 10.55 -27.73
C PRO A 184 -13.59 9.21 -28.49
N GLY A 185 -13.84 8.08 -27.83
CA GLY A 185 -13.84 6.75 -28.47
C GLY A 185 -12.59 5.88 -28.26
N GLU A 186 -11.60 6.31 -27.48
CA GLU A 186 -10.39 5.51 -27.20
C GLU A 186 -10.42 4.79 -25.85
N ALA A 187 -9.83 3.58 -25.81
CA ALA A 187 -9.87 2.68 -24.66
C ALA A 187 -8.75 2.92 -23.62
N SER A 188 -7.70 3.68 -23.95
CA SER A 188 -6.57 3.93 -23.03
C SER A 188 -6.58 5.39 -22.53
N TYR A 189 -6.98 5.59 -21.28
CA TYR A 189 -6.98 6.90 -20.62
C TYR A 189 -5.57 7.46 -20.36
N ARG A 190 -4.51 6.66 -20.53
CA ARG A 190 -3.10 7.01 -20.27
C ARG A 190 -2.30 7.37 -21.53
N ASP A 191 -2.89 7.34 -22.72
CA ASP A 191 -2.22 7.72 -23.97
C ASP A 191 -2.14 9.26 -24.08
N VAL A 192 -1.29 9.89 -23.27
CA VAL A 192 -1.16 11.35 -23.17
C VAL A 192 0.31 11.80 -23.16
N PRO A 193 0.64 13.00 -23.72
CA PRO A 193 2.03 13.42 -23.96
C PRO A 193 2.96 13.47 -22.74
N TRP A 194 2.42 13.63 -21.53
CA TRP A 194 3.18 13.68 -20.28
C TRP A 194 3.44 12.30 -19.65
N GLU A 195 2.97 11.21 -20.27
CA GLU A 195 3.16 9.83 -19.77
C GLU A 195 4.13 9.00 -20.63
N HIS A 196 4.49 9.45 -21.83
CA HIS A 196 5.33 8.67 -22.77
C HIS A 196 6.85 8.73 -22.52
N VAL A 197 7.30 9.51 -21.52
CA VAL A 197 8.74 9.78 -21.27
C VAL A 197 8.99 9.78 -19.75
N ARG A 198 10.12 10.33 -19.29
CA ARG A 198 10.36 10.61 -17.86
C ARG A 198 9.23 11.47 -17.31
N HIS A 199 8.73 11.08 -16.14
CA HIS A 199 7.61 11.73 -15.48
C HIS A 199 7.69 11.53 -13.96
N PHE A 200 7.02 12.39 -13.17
CA PHE A 200 7.19 12.44 -11.72
C PHE A 200 6.92 11.11 -11.01
N ARG A 201 5.99 10.28 -11.51
CA ARG A 201 5.69 8.98 -10.88
C ARG A 201 6.86 7.98 -10.86
N LEU A 202 7.89 8.14 -11.70
CA LEU A 202 9.06 7.25 -11.73
C LEU A 202 10.25 7.77 -10.92
N THR A 203 10.09 8.94 -10.30
CA THR A 203 11.19 9.58 -9.55
C THR A 203 11.37 8.97 -8.18
N HIS A 204 12.60 9.05 -7.67
CA HIS A 204 12.97 8.64 -6.31
C HIS A 204 13.28 9.87 -5.44
N ASN A 205 13.24 9.71 -4.12
CA ASN A 205 13.62 10.76 -3.20
C ASN A 205 14.53 10.17 -2.11
N ALA A 206 15.80 10.56 -2.08
CA ALA A 206 16.74 10.02 -1.10
C ALA A 206 16.37 10.44 0.34
N SER A 207 15.82 11.64 0.52
CA SER A 207 15.49 12.16 1.84
C SER A 207 14.35 11.39 2.52
N ILE A 208 13.34 10.94 1.78
CA ILE A 208 12.28 10.09 2.37
C ILE A 208 12.83 8.72 2.76
N VAL A 209 13.77 8.17 1.98
CA VAL A 209 14.44 6.89 2.29
C VAL A 209 15.28 7.04 3.56
N GLU A 210 16.13 8.08 3.63
CA GLU A 210 16.95 8.38 4.81
C GLU A 210 16.08 8.60 6.06
N ARG A 211 14.97 9.32 5.91
CA ARG A 211 13.97 9.50 6.97
C ARG A 211 13.42 8.16 7.45
N MET A 212 12.95 7.30 6.56
CA MET A 212 12.42 5.99 6.94
C MET A 212 13.48 5.14 7.65
N VAL A 213 14.72 5.12 7.17
CA VAL A 213 15.84 4.44 7.86
C VAL A 213 16.04 5.02 9.26
N SER A 214 16.04 6.34 9.42
CA SER A 214 16.19 7.00 10.73
C SER A 214 15.03 6.72 11.69
N GLN A 215 13.83 6.46 11.16
CA GLN A 215 12.67 6.01 11.93
C GLN A 215 12.77 4.54 12.35
N GLY A 216 13.75 3.77 11.83
CA GLY A 216 13.93 2.35 12.15
C GLY A 216 13.35 1.39 11.11
N TRP A 217 12.96 1.87 9.92
CA TRP A 217 12.56 0.97 8.84
C TRP A 217 13.74 0.15 8.32
N CYS A 218 13.47 -1.12 7.99
CA CYS A 218 14.43 -1.96 7.31
C CYS A 218 14.69 -1.47 5.87
N PRO A 219 15.95 -1.28 5.43
CA PRO A 219 16.26 -0.88 4.05
C PRO A 219 15.66 -1.80 2.97
N ALA A 220 15.66 -3.12 3.19
CA ALA A 220 15.03 -4.08 2.29
C ALA A 220 13.50 -3.90 2.20
N MET A 221 12.89 -3.40 3.28
CA MET A 221 11.46 -3.10 3.33
C MET A 221 11.14 -1.84 2.53
N ILE A 222 11.97 -0.81 2.67
CA ILE A 222 11.85 0.42 1.87
C ILE A 222 11.95 0.08 0.39
N GLU A 223 12.91 -0.79 -0.01
CA GLU A 223 13.03 -1.23 -1.40
C GLU A 223 11.81 -2.01 -1.88
N HIS A 224 11.26 -2.92 -1.05
CA HIS A 224 10.03 -3.63 -1.41
C HIS A 224 8.89 -2.66 -1.73
N ILE A 225 8.63 -1.68 -0.84
CA ILE A 225 7.61 -0.66 -1.05
C ILE A 225 7.94 0.17 -2.30
N ARG A 226 9.19 0.59 -2.48
CA ARG A 226 9.66 1.40 -3.63
C ARG A 226 9.52 0.69 -4.97
N SER A 227 9.60 -0.64 -4.99
CA SER A 227 9.38 -1.42 -6.21
C SER A 227 7.91 -1.51 -6.62
N GLN A 228 6.98 -1.29 -5.68
CA GLN A 228 5.53 -1.39 -5.91
C GLN A 228 4.86 -0.02 -5.98
N PHE A 229 5.42 0.98 -5.30
CA PHE A 229 4.84 2.30 -5.12
C PHE A 229 5.82 3.42 -5.46
N ASN A 230 5.30 4.52 -6.00
CA ASN A 230 6.04 5.76 -6.18
C ASN A 230 6.27 6.49 -4.84
N VAL A 231 6.91 7.66 -4.89
CA VAL A 231 7.29 8.43 -3.70
C VAL A 231 6.10 8.83 -2.81
N ALA A 232 4.88 8.98 -3.35
CA ALA A 232 3.70 9.28 -2.54
C ALA A 232 3.35 8.09 -1.63
N GLY A 233 3.50 6.87 -2.14
CA GLY A 233 3.34 5.65 -1.34
C GLY A 233 4.43 5.50 -0.28
N LEU A 234 5.70 5.84 -0.60
CA LEU A 234 6.77 5.88 0.40
C LEU A 234 6.52 6.91 1.50
N TYR A 235 6.10 8.12 1.11
CA TYR A 235 5.72 9.15 2.06
C TYR A 235 4.61 8.65 2.99
N TYR A 236 3.56 8.05 2.44
CA TYR A 236 2.46 7.52 3.24
C TYR A 236 2.88 6.36 4.15
N ALA A 237 3.70 5.43 3.65
CA ALA A 237 4.29 4.38 4.48
C ALA A 237 5.06 4.99 5.65
N SER A 238 5.86 6.04 5.43
CA SER A 238 6.59 6.74 6.50
C SER A 238 5.68 7.32 7.59
N LEU A 239 4.43 7.68 7.25
CA LEU A 239 3.44 8.16 8.22
C LEU A 239 2.87 7.02 9.08
N LEU A 240 2.87 5.77 8.61
CA LEU A 240 2.44 4.63 9.42
C LEU A 240 3.44 4.27 10.53
N GLY A 241 4.68 4.74 10.40
CA GLY A 241 5.79 4.42 11.28
C GLY A 241 6.40 3.04 11.00
N PRO A 242 7.60 2.78 11.55
CA PRO A 242 8.29 1.51 11.33
C PRO A 242 7.48 0.32 11.85
N PRO A 243 7.75 -0.90 11.32
CA PRO A 243 7.44 -2.17 11.97
C PRO A 243 7.56 -2.10 13.50
N ARG A 244 6.52 -2.53 14.24
CA ARG A 244 6.53 -2.46 15.73
C ARG A 244 7.64 -3.30 16.36
N ARG A 245 8.13 -4.29 15.62
CA ARG A 245 9.24 -5.13 16.05
C ARG A 245 10.54 -4.38 15.90
N THR A 246 11.13 -4.02 17.03
CA THR A 246 12.51 -3.52 17.09
C THR A 246 13.48 -4.66 16.81
N LEU A 247 14.01 -4.69 15.59
CA LEU A 247 15.06 -5.59 15.17
C LEU A 247 16.27 -4.77 14.71
N ASP A 248 17.46 -5.35 14.85
CA ASP A 248 18.68 -4.74 14.33
C ASP A 248 18.74 -4.91 12.80
N HIS A 249 18.64 -3.78 12.09
CA HIS A 249 18.70 -3.71 10.63
C HIS A 249 20.07 -3.25 10.10
N GLY A 250 21.11 -3.17 10.95
CA GLY A 250 22.45 -2.73 10.54
C GLY A 250 23.09 -3.57 9.41
N ASN A 251 22.66 -4.83 9.26
CA ASN A 251 23.12 -5.74 8.20
C ASN A 251 22.18 -5.80 6.98
N CYS A 252 21.12 -4.99 6.96
CA CYS A 252 20.20 -4.89 5.82
C CYS A 252 20.63 -3.74 4.90
N SER A 253 20.45 -3.93 3.59
CA SER A 253 20.62 -2.88 2.56
C SER A 253 19.43 -2.90 1.60
N MET A 254 19.34 -1.91 0.72
CA MET A 254 18.31 -1.92 -0.35
C MET A 254 18.63 -2.97 -1.42
N ASP A 255 19.90 -3.37 -1.58
CA ASP A 255 20.31 -4.37 -2.59
C ASP A 255 19.88 -5.80 -2.24
N VAL A 256 19.50 -6.04 -0.98
CA VAL A 256 19.00 -7.35 -0.56
C VAL A 256 17.49 -7.42 -0.70
N LYS A 257 17.01 -8.47 -1.37
CA LYS A 257 15.57 -8.70 -1.59
C LYS A 257 14.79 -9.15 -0.34
N TYR A 258 15.46 -9.31 0.80
CA TYR A 258 14.84 -9.75 2.04
C TYR A 258 15.55 -9.15 3.27
N CYS A 259 14.81 -9.03 4.37
CA CYS A 259 15.33 -8.53 5.63
C CYS A 259 16.22 -9.60 6.29
N ARG A 260 17.53 -9.31 6.45
CA ARG A 260 18.48 -10.26 7.08
C ARG A 260 18.26 -10.43 8.57
N ALA A 261 17.70 -9.43 9.25
CA ALA A 261 17.32 -9.55 10.65
C ALA A 261 16.30 -10.70 10.88
N MET A 262 15.64 -11.17 9.82
CA MET A 262 14.69 -12.27 9.90
C MET A 262 15.33 -13.65 10.00
N THR A 263 16.54 -13.84 9.44
CA THR A 263 17.14 -15.19 9.35
C THR A 263 17.60 -15.71 10.71
N GLY A 264 17.84 -14.81 11.68
CA GLY A 264 18.20 -15.16 13.05
C GLY A 264 17.02 -15.39 14.00
N LEU A 265 15.78 -15.12 13.57
CA LEU A 265 14.58 -15.31 14.41
C LEU A 265 14.28 -16.81 14.53
N GLN A 266 14.76 -17.42 15.61
CA GLN A 266 14.41 -18.80 15.92
C GLN A 266 12.95 -18.90 16.35
N VAL A 267 12.24 -19.87 15.77
CA VAL A 267 10.89 -20.23 16.21
C VAL A 267 11.02 -20.92 17.56
N GLY A 268 10.68 -20.20 18.63
CA GLY A 268 10.68 -20.73 19.98
C GLY A 268 9.55 -21.74 20.26
N LYS A 269 9.46 -22.18 21.51
CA LYS A 269 8.37 -23.06 21.98
C LYS A 269 7.00 -22.37 21.83
N ALA A 270 5.95 -23.18 21.68
CA ALA A 270 4.58 -22.70 21.55
C ALA A 270 4.20 -21.69 22.66
N THR A 271 3.84 -20.48 22.25
CA THR A 271 3.60 -19.34 23.15
C THR A 271 2.13 -19.17 23.50
N HIS A 272 1.85 -18.48 24.61
CA HIS A 272 0.50 -18.05 24.96
C HIS A 272 0.12 -16.76 24.22
N VAL A 273 -1.18 -16.45 24.16
CA VAL A 273 -1.68 -15.18 23.58
C VAL A 273 -1.33 -14.00 24.48
N VAL A 274 -1.41 -14.18 25.80
CA VAL A 274 -1.13 -13.16 26.81
C VAL A 274 -0.12 -13.67 27.84
N GLY A 275 0.67 -12.76 28.40
CA GLY A 275 1.58 -13.08 29.50
C GLY A 275 0.81 -13.57 30.73
N GLY A 276 1.35 -14.57 31.42
CA GLY A 276 0.74 -15.14 32.64
C GLY A 276 -0.29 -16.26 32.42
N CYS A 277 -0.72 -16.52 31.19
CA CYS A 277 -1.57 -17.67 30.88
C CYS A 277 -0.81 -19.00 31.08
N GLN A 278 -1.44 -19.99 31.69
CA GLN A 278 -0.87 -21.31 31.98
C GLN A 278 -1.69 -22.46 31.36
N CYS A 279 -2.44 -22.19 30.29
CA CYS A 279 -3.30 -23.19 29.66
C CYS A 279 -2.51 -24.38 29.08
N GLU A 280 -3.18 -25.52 28.95
CA GLU A 280 -2.57 -26.74 28.43
C GLU A 280 -2.14 -26.63 26.95
N LEU A 281 -1.26 -27.55 26.56
CA LEU A 281 -0.84 -27.74 25.18
C LEU A 281 -1.74 -28.80 24.54
N VAL A 282 -2.50 -28.44 23.51
CA VAL A 282 -3.41 -29.35 22.82
C VAL A 282 -2.70 -29.90 21.60
N SER A 283 -2.54 -31.22 21.54
CA SER A 283 -1.86 -31.91 20.44
C SER A 283 -2.86 -32.53 19.48
N VAL A 284 -2.46 -32.60 18.20
CA VAL A 284 -3.20 -33.30 17.16
C VAL A 284 -2.90 -34.79 17.21
N ASP A 285 -3.89 -35.64 16.94
CA ASP A 285 -3.68 -37.07 16.74
C ASP A 285 -2.84 -37.31 15.48
N LYS A 286 -1.55 -37.60 15.69
CA LYS A 286 -0.58 -37.77 14.60
C LYS A 286 -0.87 -38.99 13.72
N PHE A 287 -1.51 -40.03 14.25
CA PHE A 287 -1.80 -41.24 13.48
C PHE A 287 -2.95 -40.98 12.50
N LYS A 288 -4.05 -40.42 13.02
CA LYS A 288 -5.19 -40.03 12.17
C LYS A 288 -4.81 -38.98 11.14
N LEU A 289 -3.95 -38.02 11.52
CA LEU A 289 -3.38 -37.04 10.60
C LEU A 289 -2.60 -37.71 9.46
N ALA A 290 -1.69 -38.63 9.79
CA ALA A 290 -0.89 -39.35 8.81
C ALA A 290 -1.74 -40.23 7.89
N ASP A 291 -2.78 -40.89 8.41
CA ASP A 291 -3.65 -41.76 7.62
C ASP A 291 -4.40 -40.98 6.52
N ILE A 292 -4.96 -39.81 6.86
CA ILE A 292 -5.62 -38.93 5.88
C ILE A 292 -4.63 -38.47 4.80
N ILE A 293 -3.41 -38.11 5.18
CA ILE A 293 -2.37 -37.67 4.23
C ILE A 293 -1.92 -38.83 3.33
N ARG A 294 -1.80 -40.06 3.86
CA ARG A 294 -1.48 -41.26 3.07
C ARG A 294 -2.50 -41.48 1.97
N GLU A 295 -3.78 -41.24 2.23
CA GLU A 295 -4.87 -41.31 1.26
C GLU A 295 -4.91 -40.16 0.25
N ASN A 296 -3.92 -39.25 0.23
CA ASN A 296 -3.90 -38.03 -0.58
C ASN A 296 -5.08 -37.08 -0.29
N LYS A 297 -5.62 -37.12 0.94
CA LYS A 297 -6.70 -36.22 1.37
C LYS A 297 -6.13 -35.09 2.23
N ILE A 298 -6.89 -34.01 2.35
CA ILE A 298 -6.49 -32.84 3.16
C ILE A 298 -7.06 -33.00 4.58
N PRO A 299 -6.22 -33.08 5.62
CA PRO A 299 -6.68 -33.14 7.00
C PRO A 299 -7.09 -31.76 7.50
N VAL A 300 -8.32 -31.61 7.96
CA VAL A 300 -8.84 -30.39 8.60
C VAL A 300 -9.18 -30.67 10.06
N LEU A 301 -9.15 -29.62 10.87
CA LEU A 301 -9.31 -29.70 12.31
C LEU A 301 -10.63 -29.08 12.74
N ARG A 302 -11.28 -29.72 13.71
CA ARG A 302 -12.41 -29.17 14.45
C ARG A 302 -12.04 -29.08 15.93
N PHE A 303 -12.13 -27.87 16.49
CA PHE A 303 -12.00 -27.71 17.93
C PHE A 303 -13.30 -28.16 18.62
N SER A 304 -13.18 -29.03 19.62
CA SER A 304 -14.31 -29.49 20.42
C SER A 304 -13.88 -29.71 21.88
N LYS A 305 -14.85 -29.83 22.77
CA LYS A 305 -14.62 -30.23 24.17
C LYS A 305 -15.25 -31.59 24.41
N GLN A 306 -14.45 -32.65 24.42
CA GLN A 306 -14.91 -34.01 24.72
C GLN A 306 -14.79 -34.26 26.22
N ASN A 307 -15.91 -34.54 26.91
CA ASN A 307 -15.96 -34.71 28.36
C ASN A 307 -15.30 -33.56 29.14
N GLY A 308 -15.49 -32.32 28.67
CA GLY A 308 -14.90 -31.12 29.26
C GLY A 308 -13.43 -30.87 28.90
N LYS A 309 -12.75 -31.81 28.25
CA LYS A 309 -11.35 -31.67 27.83
C LYS A 309 -11.26 -31.09 26.40
N PRO A 310 -10.44 -30.04 26.17
CA PRO A 310 -10.25 -29.50 24.84
C PRO A 310 -9.53 -30.49 23.93
N THR A 311 -10.07 -30.71 22.73
CA THR A 311 -9.54 -31.65 21.73
C THR A 311 -9.59 -31.05 20.33
N LEU A 312 -8.56 -31.35 19.54
CA LEU A 312 -8.56 -31.09 18.09
C LEU A 312 -8.89 -32.39 17.36
N GLU A 313 -10.12 -32.47 16.85
CA GLU A 313 -10.54 -33.60 16.05
C GLU A 313 -10.04 -33.46 14.62
N VAL A 314 -9.35 -34.48 14.12
CA VAL A 314 -8.87 -34.52 12.74
C VAL A 314 -9.91 -35.22 11.86
N VAL A 315 -10.31 -34.57 10.77
CA VAL A 315 -11.21 -35.15 9.75
C VAL A 315 -10.66 -34.85 8.34
N SER A 316 -11.10 -35.61 7.34
CA SER A 316 -10.79 -35.29 5.94
C SER A 316 -11.62 -34.09 5.47
N SER A 317 -11.09 -33.22 4.63
CA SER A 317 -11.84 -32.16 3.95
C SER A 317 -13.02 -32.71 3.11
N THR A 318 -13.00 -34.00 2.79
CA THR A 318 -14.03 -34.71 2.04
C THR A 318 -14.89 -35.64 2.90
N SER A 319 -14.80 -35.57 4.23
CA SER A 319 -15.56 -36.47 5.12
C SER A 319 -17.06 -36.21 5.07
N GLU A 320 -17.47 -34.99 4.74
CA GLU A 320 -18.86 -34.59 4.58
C GLU A 320 -19.03 -33.87 3.24
N PRO A 321 -20.10 -34.13 2.47
CA PRO A 321 -20.38 -33.35 1.26
C PRO A 321 -20.43 -31.87 1.58
N GLY A 322 -19.76 -31.02 0.80
CA GLY A 322 -19.80 -29.56 0.98
C GLY A 322 -19.08 -29.03 2.23
N LEU A 323 -18.25 -29.83 2.92
CA LEU A 323 -17.48 -29.34 4.06
C LEU A 323 -16.58 -28.17 3.66
N GLU A 324 -16.82 -27.03 4.28
CA GLU A 324 -16.01 -25.82 4.14
C GLU A 324 -14.99 -25.72 5.26
N TYR A 325 -13.79 -25.26 4.96
CA TYR A 325 -12.77 -24.99 5.96
C TYR A 325 -12.02 -23.70 5.64
N THR A 326 -11.42 -23.13 6.69
CA THR A 326 -10.55 -21.96 6.58
C THR A 326 -9.09 -22.39 6.69
N ALA A 327 -8.26 -22.05 5.70
CA ALA A 327 -6.81 -22.25 5.80
C ALA A 327 -6.16 -21.04 6.51
N MET A 328 -5.32 -21.31 7.50
CA MET A 328 -4.57 -20.28 8.23
C MET A 328 -3.28 -19.97 7.49
N SER A 329 -2.97 -18.69 7.39
CA SER A 329 -1.76 -18.17 6.76
C SER A 329 -1.11 -17.18 7.74
N HIS A 330 0.08 -17.51 8.22
CA HIS A 330 0.60 -16.86 9.43
C HIS A 330 2.12 -16.85 9.53
N VAL A 331 2.66 -15.99 10.38
CA VAL A 331 4.12 -15.90 10.58
C VAL A 331 4.54 -16.81 11.75
N TRP A 332 5.38 -17.82 11.49
CA TRP A 332 5.82 -18.78 12.52
C TRP A 332 6.56 -18.11 13.69
N SER A 333 7.42 -17.13 13.39
CA SER A 333 8.19 -16.39 14.39
C SER A 333 7.33 -15.49 15.28
N ASP A 334 6.03 -15.34 15.00
CA ASP A 334 5.06 -14.63 15.85
C ASP A 334 4.53 -15.51 17.00
N GLY A 335 5.16 -16.66 17.23
CA GLY A 335 4.84 -17.58 18.30
C GLY A 335 3.67 -18.52 18.00
N TRP A 336 3.30 -18.63 16.72
CA TRP A 336 2.26 -19.53 16.22
C TRP A 336 2.79 -20.79 15.55
N GLY A 337 4.11 -20.91 15.41
CA GLY A 337 4.78 -22.15 15.02
C GLY A 337 5.06 -23.06 16.21
N ASN A 338 5.28 -24.34 15.92
CA ASN A 338 5.82 -25.30 16.88
C ASN A 338 6.72 -26.30 16.12
N PRO A 339 8.06 -26.19 16.26
CA PRO A 339 8.98 -27.06 15.54
C PRO A 339 9.02 -28.48 16.10
N GLU A 340 8.67 -28.66 17.39
CA GLU A 340 8.81 -29.95 18.07
C GLU A 340 7.61 -30.88 17.81
N LYS A 341 6.38 -30.35 17.80
CA LYS A 341 5.15 -31.15 17.75
C LYS A 341 4.01 -30.43 17.02
N ASN A 342 3.07 -31.19 16.49
CA ASN A 342 1.79 -30.69 15.98
C ASN A 342 0.85 -30.30 17.13
N SER A 343 1.16 -29.21 17.81
CA SER A 343 0.41 -28.75 18.97
C SER A 343 0.53 -27.24 19.21
N LEU A 344 -0.50 -26.67 19.83
CA LEU A 344 -0.56 -25.26 20.22
C LEU A 344 -1.19 -25.10 21.60
N ARG A 345 -0.92 -23.97 22.26
CA ARG A 345 -1.57 -23.62 23.54
C ARG A 345 -3.07 -23.42 23.33
N LEU A 346 -3.89 -23.89 24.27
CA LEU A 346 -5.36 -23.79 24.18
C LEU A 346 -5.83 -22.37 23.85
N CYS A 347 -5.30 -21.33 24.52
CA CYS A 347 -5.68 -19.94 24.26
C CYS A 347 -5.41 -19.49 22.81
N ARG A 348 -4.39 -20.04 22.14
CA ARG A 348 -4.09 -19.74 20.72
C ARG A 348 -5.10 -20.42 19.80
N ILE A 349 -5.49 -21.65 20.11
CA ILE A 349 -6.53 -22.39 19.37
C ILE A 349 -7.88 -21.69 19.51
N GLU A 350 -8.25 -21.31 20.73
CA GLU A 350 -9.49 -20.55 20.99
C GLU A 350 -9.47 -19.20 20.24
N LYS A 351 -8.31 -18.53 20.20
CA LYS A 351 -8.15 -17.30 19.41
C LYS A 351 -8.32 -17.56 17.91
N ILE A 352 -7.74 -18.62 17.35
CA ILE A 352 -7.93 -19.01 15.94
C ILE A 352 -9.40 -19.26 15.63
N VAL A 353 -10.08 -20.07 16.44
CA VAL A 353 -11.50 -20.37 16.27
C VAL A 353 -12.33 -19.10 16.35
N GLY A 354 -12.06 -18.23 17.33
CA GLY A 354 -12.74 -16.94 17.47
C GLY A 354 -12.55 -16.00 16.27
N MET A 355 -11.32 -15.90 15.74
CA MET A 355 -11.02 -15.09 14.55
C MET A 355 -11.75 -15.61 13.32
N ILE A 356 -11.78 -16.94 13.11
CA ILE A 356 -12.52 -17.56 12.01
C ILE A 356 -14.03 -17.31 12.18
N SER A 357 -14.55 -17.51 13.39
CA SER A 357 -15.96 -17.25 13.71
C SER A 357 -16.36 -15.81 13.42
N ALA A 358 -15.55 -14.84 13.84
CA ALA A 358 -15.78 -13.43 13.56
C ALA A 358 -15.71 -13.12 12.06
N SER A 359 -14.85 -13.81 11.31
CA SER A 359 -14.75 -13.60 9.86
C SER A 359 -16.05 -13.95 9.12
N TYR A 360 -16.92 -14.82 9.67
CA TYR A 360 -18.22 -15.13 9.05
C TYR A 360 -19.17 -13.93 9.03
N THR A 361 -18.94 -12.89 9.83
CA THR A 361 -19.84 -11.74 9.91
C THR A 361 -19.58 -10.69 8.83
N ILE A 362 -18.51 -10.80 8.03
CA ILE A 362 -18.22 -9.84 6.96
C ILE A 362 -19.31 -9.95 5.87
N PRO A 363 -19.89 -8.83 5.37
CA PRO A 363 -21.03 -8.81 4.44
C PRO A 363 -20.97 -9.79 3.27
N ASP A 364 -19.80 -9.94 2.62
CA ASP A 364 -19.61 -10.86 1.49
C ASP A 364 -19.92 -12.32 1.84
N PHE A 365 -19.78 -12.73 3.11
CA PHE A 365 -20.10 -14.09 3.55
C PHE A 365 -21.59 -14.29 3.89
N HIS A 366 -22.40 -13.22 3.88
CA HIS A 366 -23.85 -13.29 4.05
C HIS A 366 -24.61 -13.36 2.73
N VAL A 367 -23.96 -13.05 1.60
CA VAL A 367 -24.60 -13.02 0.27
C VAL A 367 -24.64 -14.42 -0.31
N GLU A 368 -25.83 -15.01 -0.50
CA GLU A 368 -25.95 -16.28 -1.23
C GLU A 368 -25.38 -16.13 -2.65
N PRO A 369 -24.45 -16.99 -3.11
CA PRO A 369 -23.96 -16.90 -4.47
C PRO A 369 -25.11 -17.24 -5.42
N PRO A 370 -25.13 -16.73 -6.67
CA PRO A 370 -26.10 -17.12 -7.69
C PRO A 370 -26.17 -18.63 -7.97
N GLN A 371 -25.23 -19.42 -7.41
CA GLN A 371 -25.13 -20.88 -7.50
C GLN A 371 -25.03 -21.57 -6.11
N GLY A 372 -25.57 -20.98 -5.03
CA GLY A 372 -25.88 -21.71 -3.79
C GLY A 372 -24.72 -22.42 -3.08
N LYS A 373 -23.52 -21.83 -3.06
CA LYS A 373 -22.30 -22.47 -2.49
C LYS A 373 -21.88 -21.99 -1.09
N HIS A 374 -22.75 -21.33 -0.32
CA HIS A 374 -22.47 -21.10 1.10
C HIS A 374 -23.14 -22.19 1.93
N TYR A 375 -22.47 -23.35 2.01
CA TYR A 375 -22.96 -24.53 2.69
C TYR A 375 -23.23 -24.27 4.17
N ARG A 376 -22.41 -23.42 4.82
CA ARG A 376 -22.60 -23.03 6.22
C ARG A 376 -23.89 -22.23 6.47
N ALA A 377 -24.13 -21.20 5.65
CA ALA A 377 -25.31 -20.34 5.75
C ALA A 377 -26.60 -21.10 5.45
N THR A 378 -26.56 -21.95 4.41
CA THR A 378 -27.71 -22.76 3.99
C THR A 378 -28.06 -23.90 4.96
N LYS A 379 -27.10 -24.41 5.74
CA LYS A 379 -27.31 -25.51 6.69
C LYS A 379 -27.37 -25.10 8.16
N HIS A 380 -27.23 -23.80 8.48
CA HIS A 380 -27.10 -23.31 9.86
C HIS A 380 -26.03 -24.07 10.67
N ASP A 381 -24.90 -24.37 10.03
CA ASP A 381 -23.81 -25.12 10.67
C ASP A 381 -22.84 -24.18 11.39
N ASP A 382 -22.80 -24.23 12.72
CA ASP A 382 -21.91 -23.38 13.51
C ASP A 382 -20.49 -23.95 13.66
N ARG A 383 -20.25 -25.19 13.20
CA ARG A 383 -18.95 -25.85 13.32
C ARG A 383 -17.87 -25.06 12.57
N VAL A 384 -16.70 -24.97 13.20
CA VAL A 384 -15.52 -24.33 12.63
C VAL A 384 -14.51 -25.40 12.25
N PHE A 385 -14.26 -25.54 10.95
CA PHE A 385 -13.20 -26.37 10.40
C PHE A 385 -12.06 -25.49 9.89
N PHE A 386 -10.83 -25.86 10.22
CA PHE A 386 -9.67 -25.10 9.79
C PHE A 386 -8.46 -25.97 9.51
N TRP A 387 -7.56 -25.46 8.69
CA TRP A 387 -6.27 -26.05 8.41
C TRP A 387 -5.18 -25.07 8.83
N MET A 388 -4.12 -25.55 9.46
CA MET A 388 -2.96 -24.74 9.80
C MET A 388 -1.73 -25.62 9.71
N ASP A 389 -0.71 -25.20 8.97
CA ASP A 389 0.51 -25.97 8.73
C ASP A 389 1.17 -26.50 10.03
N THR A 390 1.15 -25.70 11.09
CA THR A 390 1.73 -26.02 12.40
C THR A 390 1.05 -27.23 13.04
N LEU A 391 -0.24 -27.42 12.75
CA LEU A 391 -1.05 -28.50 13.32
C LEU A 391 -1.28 -29.64 12.32
N CYS A 392 -1.31 -29.36 11.02
CA CYS A 392 -1.69 -30.32 9.97
C CYS A 392 -0.51 -30.85 9.14
N VAL A 393 0.69 -30.26 9.22
CA VAL A 393 1.89 -30.80 8.55
C VAL A 393 2.70 -31.62 9.57
N PRO A 394 2.69 -32.96 9.50
CA PRO A 394 3.30 -33.82 10.51
C PRO A 394 4.81 -33.63 10.58
N ARG A 395 5.39 -33.67 11.77
CA ARG A 395 6.87 -33.58 11.94
C ARG A 395 7.60 -34.88 11.63
N GLU A 396 6.88 -35.99 11.73
CA GLU A 396 7.37 -37.34 11.51
C GLU A 396 6.21 -38.24 11.06
N PRO A 397 6.45 -39.30 10.27
CA PRO A 397 7.71 -39.61 9.58
C PRO A 397 7.94 -38.73 8.33
N ALA A 398 9.19 -38.73 7.82
CA ALA A 398 9.65 -37.79 6.78
C ALA A 398 8.89 -37.89 5.46
N ASP A 399 8.50 -39.09 5.05
CA ASP A 399 7.71 -39.35 3.83
C ASP A 399 6.32 -38.68 3.89
N ILE A 400 5.68 -38.70 5.06
CA ILE A 400 4.38 -38.05 5.26
C ILE A 400 4.55 -36.53 5.35
N TYR A 401 5.64 -36.05 5.97
CA TYR A 401 5.99 -34.62 5.97
C TYR A 401 6.14 -34.08 4.53
N GLU A 402 6.96 -34.74 3.71
CA GLU A 402 7.17 -34.34 2.31
C GLU A 402 5.86 -34.33 1.53
N LYS A 403 5.04 -35.37 1.70
CA LYS A 403 3.72 -35.47 1.07
C LYS A 403 2.77 -34.34 1.48
N ALA A 404 2.79 -33.94 2.75
CA ALA A 404 2.01 -32.82 3.25
C ALA A 404 2.50 -31.47 2.72
N ILE A 405 3.82 -31.28 2.58
CA ILE A 405 4.40 -30.06 2.01
C ILE A 405 4.02 -29.91 0.53
N ILE A 406 4.09 -31.01 -0.25
CA ILE A 406 3.73 -31.00 -1.67
C ILE A 406 2.25 -30.66 -1.87
N SER A 407 1.37 -31.12 -0.98
CA SER A 407 -0.09 -30.91 -1.08
C SER A 407 -0.58 -29.54 -0.57
N MET A 408 0.28 -28.70 0.02
CA MET A 408 -0.12 -27.37 0.54
C MET A 408 -0.78 -26.49 -0.53
N ARG A 409 -0.35 -26.60 -1.79
CA ARG A 409 -1.00 -25.89 -2.90
C ARG A 409 -2.49 -26.21 -2.98
N ASP A 410 -2.85 -27.49 -2.85
CA ASP A 410 -4.24 -27.94 -2.92
C ASP A 410 -5.04 -27.54 -1.67
N VAL A 411 -4.39 -27.45 -0.51
CA VAL A 411 -5.00 -26.90 0.70
C VAL A 411 -5.52 -25.48 0.45
N TYR A 412 -4.64 -24.55 0.05
CA TYR A 412 -5.06 -23.16 -0.13
C TYR A 412 -6.05 -22.99 -1.28
N LYS A 413 -5.90 -23.77 -2.36
CA LYS A 413 -6.82 -23.77 -3.51
C LYS A 413 -8.22 -24.28 -3.15
N GLN A 414 -8.32 -25.31 -2.31
CA GLN A 414 -9.60 -25.93 -1.95
C GLN A 414 -10.29 -25.24 -0.77
N ALA A 415 -9.55 -24.58 0.11
CA ALA A 415 -10.09 -23.83 1.23
C ALA A 415 -11.18 -22.85 0.77
N GLU A 416 -12.21 -22.66 1.59
CA GLU A 416 -13.26 -21.69 1.28
C GLU A 416 -12.75 -20.25 1.43
N ARG A 417 -11.81 -20.06 2.36
CA ARG A 417 -11.08 -18.82 2.55
C ARG A 417 -9.71 -19.07 3.17
N VAL A 418 -8.82 -18.11 2.99
CA VAL A 418 -7.54 -18.05 3.66
C VAL A 418 -7.56 -16.89 4.63
N LEU A 419 -7.35 -17.16 5.92
CA LEU A 419 -7.25 -16.15 6.96
C LEU A 419 -5.77 -15.89 7.26
N VAL A 420 -5.33 -14.70 6.88
CA VAL A 420 -3.99 -14.18 7.11
C VAL A 420 -3.95 -13.46 8.46
N PHE A 421 -2.96 -13.76 9.27
CA PHE A 421 -2.68 -12.96 10.47
C PHE A 421 -1.19 -12.78 10.72
N ASP A 422 -0.85 -11.57 11.09
CA ASP A 422 0.49 -11.03 11.26
C ASP A 422 0.46 -10.12 12.48
N SER A 423 1.47 -10.18 13.35
CA SER A 423 1.48 -9.41 14.59
C SER A 423 1.35 -7.89 14.41
N GLU A 424 1.77 -7.33 13.28
CA GLU A 424 1.64 -5.89 12.99
C GLU A 424 0.24 -5.53 12.52
N LEU A 425 -0.37 -6.39 11.68
CA LEU A 425 -1.76 -6.24 11.27
C LEU A 425 -2.69 -6.40 12.48
N MET A 426 -2.47 -7.43 13.30
CA MET A 426 -3.21 -7.67 14.54
C MET A 426 -2.97 -6.61 15.63
N ALA A 427 -2.04 -5.69 15.42
CA ALA A 427 -1.80 -4.55 16.29
C ALA A 427 -2.43 -3.25 15.75
N SER A 428 -3.00 -3.29 14.54
CA SER A 428 -3.65 -2.19 13.85
C SER A 428 -5.17 -2.40 13.82
N THR A 429 -5.95 -1.32 13.69
CA THR A 429 -7.43 -1.41 13.61
C THR A 429 -7.89 -1.70 12.18
N VAL A 430 -8.99 -2.45 12.06
CA VAL A 430 -9.71 -2.68 10.80
C VAL A 430 -10.51 -1.45 10.34
N ASN A 431 -10.78 -0.51 11.25
CA ASN A 431 -11.59 0.68 10.98
C ASN A 431 -10.81 1.82 10.29
N ALA A 432 -9.55 1.58 9.92
CA ALA A 432 -8.75 2.52 9.15
C ALA A 432 -9.25 2.62 7.69
N SER A 433 -8.79 3.64 6.95
CA SER A 433 -9.17 3.78 5.54
C SER A 433 -8.65 2.60 4.70
N TYR A 434 -9.26 2.38 3.54
CA TYR A 434 -8.82 1.36 2.60
C TYR A 434 -7.32 1.48 2.29
N GLU A 435 -6.84 2.70 2.07
CA GLU A 435 -5.44 3.01 1.74
C GLU A 435 -4.50 2.67 2.88
N GLU A 436 -4.92 2.95 4.12
CA GLU A 436 -4.16 2.60 5.31
C GLU A 436 -4.05 1.08 5.47
N LEU A 437 -5.18 0.36 5.36
CA LEU A 437 -5.20 -1.10 5.44
C LEU A 437 -4.35 -1.72 4.34
N ASN A 438 -4.46 -1.22 3.11
CA ASN A 438 -3.70 -1.70 1.96
C ASN A 438 -2.19 -1.48 2.17
N MET A 439 -1.79 -0.28 2.59
CA MET A 439 -0.39 0.01 2.85
C MET A 439 0.16 -0.79 4.03
N ARG A 440 -0.63 -1.04 5.09
CA ARG A 440 -0.25 -1.91 6.21
C ARG A 440 -0.04 -3.36 5.75
N ILE A 441 -0.88 -3.88 4.86
CA ILE A 441 -0.71 -5.22 4.27
C ILE A 441 0.58 -5.29 3.45
N HIS A 442 0.82 -4.33 2.56
CA HIS A 442 2.07 -4.25 1.78
C HIS A 442 3.30 -3.96 2.64
N SER A 443 3.08 -3.41 3.84
CA SER A 443 4.13 -3.15 4.81
C SER A 443 4.41 -4.33 5.76
N SER A 444 3.55 -5.36 5.73
CA SER A 444 3.56 -6.46 6.71
C SER A 444 4.73 -7.43 6.55
N TRP A 445 4.96 -8.27 7.56
CA TRP A 445 5.93 -9.35 7.48
C TRP A 445 5.44 -10.50 6.61
N TRP A 446 4.14 -10.75 6.68
CA TRP A 446 3.49 -11.77 5.90
C TRP A 446 3.84 -11.67 4.41
N ILE A 447 3.67 -10.50 3.78
CA ILE A 447 3.80 -10.35 2.31
C ILE A 447 5.19 -10.71 1.77
N ARG A 448 6.21 -10.74 2.63
CA ARG A 448 7.62 -10.99 2.30
C ARG A 448 8.02 -12.47 2.37
N ARG A 449 7.12 -13.35 2.80
CA ARG A 449 7.42 -14.78 2.95
C ARG A 449 7.35 -15.49 1.60
N LEU A 450 8.16 -16.54 1.42
CA LEU A 450 8.19 -17.34 0.20
C LEU A 450 6.83 -18.00 -0.10
N TRP A 451 6.12 -18.41 0.95
CA TRP A 451 4.86 -19.17 0.85
C TRP A 451 3.62 -18.28 0.60
N THR A 452 3.76 -16.95 0.77
CA THR A 452 2.70 -15.95 0.57
C THR A 452 2.00 -16.07 -0.77
N ILE A 453 2.74 -16.36 -1.85
CA ILE A 453 2.15 -16.43 -3.19
C ILE A 453 1.08 -17.52 -3.26
N GLN A 454 1.37 -18.72 -2.74
CA GLN A 454 0.38 -19.81 -2.75
C GLN A 454 -0.78 -19.52 -1.79
N GLU A 455 -0.47 -18.94 -0.63
CA GLU A 455 -1.44 -18.53 0.39
C GLU A 455 -2.41 -17.46 -0.13
N ALA A 456 -1.93 -16.50 -0.92
CA ALA A 456 -2.69 -15.35 -1.40
C ALA A 456 -3.39 -15.60 -2.75
N VAL A 457 -2.65 -16.10 -3.75
CA VAL A 457 -3.13 -16.18 -5.14
C VAL A 457 -4.13 -17.30 -5.34
N LEU A 458 -4.02 -18.39 -4.56
CA LEU A 458 -4.94 -19.53 -4.66
C LEU A 458 -6.19 -19.37 -3.80
N ALA A 459 -6.21 -18.36 -2.92
CA ALA A 459 -7.34 -18.11 -2.04
C ALA A 459 -8.58 -17.72 -2.84
N LYS A 460 -9.67 -18.46 -2.68
CA LYS A 460 -11.00 -18.04 -3.18
C LYS A 460 -11.41 -16.71 -2.55
N ARG A 461 -11.10 -16.55 -1.26
CA ARG A 461 -11.27 -15.33 -0.47
C ARG A 461 -10.08 -15.17 0.46
N LEU A 462 -9.40 -14.03 0.36
CA LEU A 462 -8.24 -13.71 1.19
C LEU A 462 -8.68 -12.71 2.26
N VAL A 463 -8.55 -13.09 3.53
CA VAL A 463 -9.02 -12.29 4.66
C VAL A 463 -7.84 -11.97 5.56
N PHE A 464 -7.67 -10.72 5.96
CA PHE A 464 -6.63 -10.29 6.89
C PHE A 464 -7.23 -10.00 8.26
N GLN A 465 -6.67 -10.58 9.31
CA GLN A 465 -7.05 -10.30 10.68
C GLN A 465 -6.31 -9.06 11.21
N PHE A 466 -7.08 -8.12 11.73
CA PHE A 466 -6.63 -6.94 12.46
C PHE A 466 -6.95 -7.08 13.96
N ALA A 467 -6.65 -6.06 14.77
CA ALA A 467 -6.83 -6.12 16.23
C ALA A 467 -8.29 -6.35 16.65
N ASP A 468 -9.22 -5.71 15.94
CA ASP A 468 -10.63 -5.53 16.29
C ASP A 468 -11.60 -6.10 15.24
N GLY A 469 -11.08 -6.69 14.16
CA GLY A 469 -11.91 -7.32 13.14
C GLY A 469 -11.10 -7.94 12.01
N ALA A 470 -11.80 -8.49 11.04
CA ALA A 470 -11.21 -9.10 9.85
C ALA A 470 -11.63 -8.32 8.60
N TYR A 471 -10.70 -8.19 7.66
CA TYR A 471 -10.85 -7.45 6.42
C TYR A 471 -10.77 -8.40 5.23
N LEU A 472 -11.82 -8.46 4.41
CA LEU A 472 -11.79 -9.20 3.15
C LEU A 472 -10.99 -8.40 2.13
N TYR A 473 -9.86 -8.95 1.71
CA TYR A 473 -9.04 -8.35 0.65
C TYR A 473 -9.68 -8.59 -0.71
N THR A 474 -9.98 -7.51 -1.41
CA THR A 474 -10.51 -7.53 -2.76
C THR A 474 -9.37 -7.27 -3.75
N SER A 475 -9.21 -8.14 -4.77
CA SER A 475 -8.15 -7.99 -5.77
C SER A 475 -8.32 -6.72 -6.62
N GLY A 476 -7.27 -6.34 -7.35
CA GLY A 476 -7.12 -5.06 -8.06
C GLY A 476 -8.33 -4.56 -8.87
N SER A 477 -9.14 -5.44 -9.47
CA SER A 477 -10.33 -5.00 -10.23
C SER A 477 -11.51 -4.58 -9.33
N LEU A 478 -11.71 -5.28 -8.21
CA LEU A 478 -12.73 -4.92 -7.23
C LEU A 478 -12.23 -3.77 -6.37
N SER A 479 -10.92 -3.71 -6.08
CA SER A 479 -10.26 -2.53 -5.53
C SER A 479 -10.42 -1.32 -6.46
N TRP A 480 -10.33 -1.48 -7.78
CA TRP A 480 -10.58 -0.41 -8.74
C TRP A 480 -12.06 -0.04 -8.85
N GLN A 481 -12.99 -0.99 -8.77
CA GLN A 481 -14.43 -0.72 -8.76
C GLN A 481 -14.89 -0.06 -7.45
N ALA A 482 -14.39 -0.50 -6.30
CA ALA A 482 -14.59 0.11 -4.99
C ALA A 482 -13.94 1.49 -4.95
N ARG A 483 -12.69 1.61 -5.43
CA ARG A 483 -12.04 2.91 -5.67
C ARG A 483 -12.86 3.76 -6.62
N ARG A 484 -13.51 3.21 -7.66
CA ARG A 484 -14.36 3.96 -8.60
C ARG A 484 -15.65 4.48 -7.94
N GLN A 485 -16.26 3.68 -7.05
CA GLN A 485 -17.39 4.13 -6.22
C GLN A 485 -16.96 5.16 -5.17
N ASP A 486 -15.79 4.98 -4.54
CA ASP A 486 -15.19 5.98 -3.63
C ASP A 486 -14.76 7.23 -4.39
N LEU A 487 -14.29 7.08 -5.63
CA LEU A 487 -13.98 8.16 -6.57
C LEU A 487 -15.25 8.93 -6.91
N ASP A 488 -16.43 8.30 -7.03
CA ASP A 488 -17.68 9.04 -7.21
C ASP A 488 -18.08 9.89 -5.98
N LEU A 489 -17.61 9.54 -4.77
CA LEU A 489 -17.87 10.26 -3.52
C LEU A 489 -16.74 11.22 -3.07
N ASN A 490 -15.49 10.93 -3.43
CA ASN A 490 -14.26 11.54 -2.91
C ASN A 490 -13.13 11.64 -3.97
N TYR A 491 -13.46 11.62 -5.28
CA TYR A 491 -12.55 11.59 -6.44
C TYR A 491 -11.19 12.25 -6.19
N PHE A 492 -11.26 13.53 -5.85
CA PHE A 492 -10.13 14.45 -5.80
C PHE A 492 -9.25 14.31 -4.54
N ASN A 493 -9.73 13.63 -3.49
CA ASN A 493 -8.93 13.24 -2.33
C ASN A 493 -8.02 12.03 -2.64
N SER A 494 -8.22 11.36 -3.76
CA SER A 494 -7.48 10.14 -4.13
C SER A 494 -6.67 10.27 -5.43
N ILE A 495 -6.73 11.42 -6.11
CA ILE A 495 -5.89 11.73 -7.29
C ILE A 495 -4.41 11.69 -6.93
N GLY A 496 -4.03 12.17 -5.74
CA GLY A 496 -2.65 12.06 -5.26
C GLY A 496 -2.26 10.64 -4.81
N TRP A 497 -3.22 9.71 -4.72
CA TRP A 497 -3.02 8.34 -4.25
C TRP A 497 -2.79 7.31 -5.37
N ASP A 498 -2.71 7.72 -6.65
CA ASP A 498 -2.21 6.81 -7.70
C ASP A 498 -0.71 6.55 -7.54
N CYS A 499 -0.40 5.77 -6.50
CA CYS A 499 0.94 5.49 -6.04
C CYS A 499 1.44 4.14 -6.54
N VAL A 500 0.58 3.23 -6.97
CA VAL A 500 0.96 1.87 -7.40
C VAL A 500 1.58 1.91 -8.80
N LEU A 501 2.82 1.44 -8.93
CA LEU A 501 3.55 1.37 -10.20
C LEU A 501 3.12 0.16 -11.06
N GLY A 502 2.58 -0.88 -10.43
CA GLY A 502 2.30 -2.19 -11.05
C GLY A 502 0.92 -2.39 -11.68
N PHE A 503 0.08 -1.35 -11.82
CA PHE A 503 -1.26 -1.49 -12.44
C PHE A 503 -1.21 -2.12 -13.85
N ASP A 504 -0.05 -2.13 -14.50
CA ASP A 504 0.16 -2.72 -15.83
C ASP A 504 0.22 -4.27 -15.83
N THR A 505 0.39 -4.94 -14.69
CA THR A 505 0.60 -6.40 -14.66
C THR A 505 -0.63 -7.24 -14.34
N TYR A 506 -1.68 -6.66 -13.74
CA TYR A 506 -2.84 -7.44 -13.28
C TYR A 506 -3.92 -7.64 -14.36
N ASP A 507 -4.03 -6.75 -15.34
CA ASP A 507 -4.98 -6.93 -16.46
C ASP A 507 -4.52 -8.02 -17.44
N ILE A 508 -3.21 -8.27 -17.54
CA ILE A 508 -2.65 -9.33 -18.40
C ILE A 508 -3.05 -10.73 -17.91
N PHE A 509 -3.20 -10.94 -16.59
CA PHE A 509 -3.54 -12.25 -16.04
C PHE A 509 -5.04 -12.60 -16.10
N LYS A 510 -5.93 -11.63 -16.41
CA LYS A 510 -7.36 -11.92 -16.60
C LYS A 510 -7.74 -12.31 -18.03
N GLY A 511 -6.81 -12.22 -18.97
CA GLY A 511 -6.99 -12.60 -20.37
C GLY A 511 -6.73 -14.07 -20.69
N ILE A 512 -6.22 -14.87 -19.74
CA ILE A 512 -6.01 -16.31 -19.94
C ILE A 512 -7.12 -17.05 -19.20
N ARG A 513 -8.28 -17.15 -19.85
CA ARG A 513 -9.32 -18.13 -19.51
C ARG A 513 -9.15 -19.38 -20.36
#